data_AF-M7XE76-F1
#
_entry.id   AF-M7XE76-F1
#
_cell.length_a   1.000
_cell.length_b   1.000
_cell.length_c   1.000
_cell.angle_alpha   90.00
_cell.angle_beta   90.00
_cell.angle_gamma   90.00
#
_symmetry.space_group_name_H-M   'P 1'
#
loop_
_entity.id
_entity.type
_entity.pdbx_description
1 polymer ?
#
loop_
_entity_poly.entity_id
_entity_poly.type
_entity_poly.pdbx_seq_one_letter_code
_entity_poly.pdbx_strand_id
1 'polypeptide(L)'
;MKMFVSFFVILSIVTSVQAQTVTLKITDHLTKQPLENIQITSGQQTVLSNERGYAQFSASEGDTLGLWHPDFEEKTILVPSATNFQVTMDMLENKLLFQPEMDKFYAHFRKNLRYPTLPLRKNIESYMIILFRVGESGDSQILEVTGENKDGFLEQLPNLFSSLPGNWNTAYSGRTFALPIVFRKHNGKELIAPILDGTDYDRLLDPIVVTGYDPSR
;
A
#
# COMPACT_ATOMS: atom_id res chain seq x y z
N MET A 1 39.48 17.69 68.66
CA MET A 1 38.44 17.13 67.76
C MET A 1 39.00 17.19 66.34
N LYS A 2 39.44 16.05 65.77
CA LYS A 2 40.04 16.00 64.42
C LYS A 2 38.92 15.83 63.39
N MET A 3 38.75 16.82 62.52
CA MET A 3 37.74 16.81 61.46
C MET A 3 38.29 16.07 60.24
N PHE A 4 37.71 14.92 59.90
CA PHE A 4 38.02 14.17 58.68
C PHE A 4 37.17 14.71 57.54
N VAL A 5 37.81 15.31 56.54
CA VAL A 5 37.16 15.74 55.30
C VAL A 5 37.32 14.61 54.28
N SER A 6 36.23 13.90 53.98
CA SER A 6 36.21 12.89 52.92
C SER A 6 35.97 13.56 51.56
N PHE A 7 36.95 13.46 50.68
CA PHE A 7 36.83 13.84 49.27
C PHE A 7 36.22 12.68 48.48
N PHE A 8 35.01 12.86 47.94
CA PHE A 8 34.44 11.95 46.94
C PHE A 8 34.93 12.35 45.55
N VAL A 9 35.77 11.53 44.94
CA VAL A 9 36.15 11.66 43.54
C VAL A 9 35.10 10.93 42.71
N ILE A 10 34.27 11.68 41.97
CA ILE A 10 33.32 11.13 41.01
C ILE A 10 34.09 10.87 39.72
N LEU A 11 34.36 9.60 39.41
CA LEU A 11 35.02 9.18 38.17
C LEU A 11 33.96 9.00 37.08
N SER A 12 33.82 9.98 36.19
CA SER A 12 32.96 9.85 35.01
C SER A 12 33.66 8.96 33.98
N ILE A 13 33.15 7.75 33.76
CA ILE A 13 33.62 6.87 32.69
C ILE A 13 33.01 7.36 31.38
N VAL A 14 33.83 7.91 30.49
CA VAL A 14 33.41 8.24 29.12
C VAL A 14 33.60 6.99 28.26
N THR A 15 32.52 6.28 27.95
CA THR A 15 32.56 5.19 26.97
C THR A 15 32.54 5.79 25.57
N SER A 16 33.66 5.72 24.86
CA SER A 16 33.69 6.07 23.43
C SER A 16 32.95 4.99 22.64
N VAL A 17 31.82 5.34 22.03
CA VAL A 17 31.14 4.44 21.09
C VAL A 17 31.92 4.46 19.78
N GLN A 18 32.43 3.31 19.36
CA GLN A 18 33.25 3.20 18.16
C GLN A 18 32.34 3.07 16.94
N ALA A 19 32.55 3.94 15.94
CA ALA A 19 31.81 3.86 14.68
C ALA A 19 32.07 2.52 13.97
N GLN A 20 31.02 1.91 13.45
CA GLN A 20 31.08 0.65 12.71
C GLN A 20 30.44 0.78 11.33
N THR A 21 30.83 -0.08 10.39
CA THR A 21 30.15 -0.17 9.09
C THR A 21 28.82 -0.90 9.27
N VAL A 22 27.74 -0.22 8.89
CA VAL A 22 26.37 -0.71 8.94
C VAL A 22 25.88 -0.98 7.53
N THR A 23 25.16 -2.09 7.35
CA THR A 23 24.38 -2.38 6.14
C THR A 23 22.89 -2.29 6.47
N LEU A 24 22.19 -1.41 5.77
CA LEU A 24 20.76 -1.21 5.89
C LEU A 24 20.06 -1.74 4.65
N LYS A 25 19.04 -2.59 4.82
CA LYS A 25 18.09 -2.97 3.78
C LYS A 25 16.79 -2.17 3.95
N ILE A 26 16.30 -1.56 2.87
CA ILE A 26 15.09 -0.75 2.89
C ILE A 26 14.06 -1.38 1.97
N THR A 27 12.86 -1.59 2.48
CA THR A 27 11.77 -2.23 1.73
C THR A 27 10.48 -1.43 1.85
N ASP A 28 9.62 -1.51 0.84
CA ASP A 28 8.25 -1.03 0.90
C ASP A 28 7.49 -1.83 1.97
N HIS A 29 6.76 -1.15 2.85
CA HIS A 29 5.98 -1.81 3.89
C HIS A 29 4.88 -2.71 3.32
N LEU A 30 4.24 -2.33 2.21
CA LEU A 30 3.18 -3.09 1.55
C LEU A 30 3.77 -4.20 0.68
N THR A 31 4.51 -3.82 -0.36
CA THR A 31 4.92 -4.78 -1.41
C THR A 31 6.08 -5.69 -0.99
N LYS A 32 6.74 -5.36 0.13
CA LYS A 32 7.98 -5.98 0.62
C LYS A 32 9.14 -5.93 -0.38
N GLN A 33 8.99 -5.21 -1.49
CA GLN A 33 10.04 -5.05 -2.49
C GLN A 33 11.13 -4.12 -1.98
N PRO A 34 12.39 -4.31 -2.41
CA PRO A 34 13.46 -3.38 -2.07
C PRO A 34 13.22 -1.99 -2.66
N LEU A 35 13.60 -0.95 -1.92
CA LEU A 35 13.48 0.44 -2.34
C LEU A 35 14.82 1.02 -2.76
N GLU A 36 14.93 1.43 -4.03
CA GLU A 36 16.09 2.12 -4.57
C GLU A 36 16.04 3.64 -4.35
N ASN A 37 17.21 4.30 -4.43
CA ASN A 37 17.34 5.75 -4.37
C ASN A 37 16.77 6.41 -3.11
N ILE A 38 16.64 5.66 -2.01
CA ILE A 38 16.30 6.22 -0.70
C ILE A 38 17.52 6.96 -0.18
N GLN A 39 17.36 8.23 0.18
CA GLN A 39 18.40 9.03 0.80
C GLN A 39 18.47 8.74 2.29
N ILE A 40 19.63 8.27 2.76
CA ILE A 40 19.90 8.00 4.16
C ILE A 40 20.91 9.03 4.67
N THR A 41 20.54 9.73 5.73
CA THR A 41 21.36 10.77 6.36
C THR A 41 21.73 10.36 7.78
N SER A 42 23.02 10.36 8.09
CA SER A 42 23.57 10.12 9.43
C SER A 42 24.62 11.17 9.74
N GLY A 43 24.30 12.14 10.60
CA GLY A 43 25.16 13.29 10.86
C GLY A 43 25.45 14.09 9.58
N GLN A 44 26.71 14.08 9.13
CA GLN A 44 27.15 14.74 7.89
C GLN A 44 27.21 13.80 6.68
N GLN A 45 26.97 12.49 6.87
CA GLN A 45 27.00 11.52 5.80
C GLN A 45 25.64 11.42 5.12
N THR A 46 25.65 11.33 3.80
CA THR A 46 24.46 11.05 2.99
C THR A 46 24.81 9.96 1.99
N VAL A 47 24.01 8.90 1.96
CA VAL A 47 24.14 7.78 1.02
C VAL A 47 22.79 7.46 0.38
N LEU A 48 22.81 6.84 -0.80
CA LEU A 48 21.61 6.35 -1.49
C LEU A 48 21.56 4.82 -1.44
N SER A 49 20.36 4.26 -1.31
CA SER A 49 20.16 2.82 -1.51
C SER A 49 20.31 2.44 -2.98
N ASN A 50 20.85 1.24 -3.24
CA ASN A 50 20.99 0.69 -4.60
C ASN A 50 19.69 0.02 -5.11
N GLU A 51 19.74 -0.52 -6.32
CA GLU A 51 18.63 -1.27 -6.98
C GLU A 51 18.08 -2.46 -6.17
N ARG A 52 18.83 -2.95 -5.18
CA ARG A 52 18.44 -4.05 -4.29
C ARG A 52 18.01 -3.55 -2.90
N GLY A 53 17.84 -2.24 -2.75
CA GLY A 53 17.44 -1.57 -1.51
C GLY A 53 18.49 -1.59 -0.41
N TYR A 54 19.75 -1.84 -0.71
CA TYR A 54 20.83 -1.83 0.28
C TYR A 54 21.60 -0.51 0.28
N ALA A 55 21.99 -0.07 1.47
CA ALA A 55 22.93 1.01 1.68
C ALA A 55 23.96 0.62 2.74
N GLN A 56 25.18 1.15 2.61
CA GLN A 56 26.25 0.98 3.59
C GLN A 56 26.82 2.32 4.02
N PHE A 57 27.01 2.51 5.33
CA PHE A 57 27.53 3.75 5.90
C PHE A 57 28.19 3.47 7.26
N SER A 58 28.96 4.43 7.79
CA SER A 58 29.55 4.31 9.13
C SER A 58 28.66 5.00 10.15
N ALA A 59 28.27 4.28 11.20
CA ALA A 59 27.50 4.83 12.31
C ALA A 59 27.79 4.07 13.61
N SER A 60 27.49 4.70 14.73
CA SER A 60 27.54 4.14 16.07
C SER A 60 26.15 3.65 16.51
N GLU A 61 26.10 2.68 17.42
CA GLU A 61 24.84 2.29 18.06
C GLU A 61 24.20 3.51 18.73
N GLY A 62 22.89 3.69 18.50
CA GLY A 62 22.12 4.82 19.00
C GLY A 62 22.18 6.09 18.13
N ASP A 63 23.00 6.13 17.08
CA ASP A 63 22.96 7.22 16.11
C ASP A 63 21.59 7.29 15.44
N THR A 64 21.19 8.51 15.06
CA THR A 64 19.91 8.75 14.37
C THR A 64 20.11 8.73 12.86
N LEU A 65 19.28 7.97 12.14
CA LEU A 65 19.23 7.95 10.69
C LEU A 65 17.93 8.57 10.19
N GLY A 66 18.04 9.57 9.32
CA GLY A 66 16.92 10.08 8.53
C GLY A 66 16.86 9.37 7.18
N LEU A 67 15.69 8.85 6.81
CA LEU A 67 15.41 8.22 5.52
C LEU A 67 14.41 9.09 4.78
N TRP A 68 14.76 9.49 3.56
CA TRP A 68 13.94 10.36 2.71
C TRP A 68 13.81 9.80 1.30
N HIS A 69 12.60 9.93 0.76
CA HIS A 69 12.30 9.70 -0.64
C HIS A 69 11.04 10.50 -1.00
N PRO A 70 10.90 11.04 -2.22
CA PRO A 70 9.71 11.83 -2.62
C PRO A 70 8.39 11.05 -2.59
N ASP A 71 8.44 9.72 -2.46
CA ASP A 71 7.29 8.83 -2.60
C ASP A 71 6.90 8.16 -1.28
N PHE A 72 7.74 8.26 -0.25
CA PHE A 72 7.56 7.58 1.02
C PHE A 72 7.54 8.57 2.17
N GLU A 73 6.84 8.22 3.23
CA GLU A 73 6.88 8.95 4.48
C GLU A 73 8.33 9.02 4.98
N GLU A 74 8.76 10.23 5.32
CA GLU A 74 10.06 10.43 5.91
C GLU A 74 10.14 9.67 7.23
N LYS A 75 11.24 8.94 7.43
CA LYS A 75 11.38 8.04 8.58
C LYS A 75 12.68 8.32 9.32
N THR A 76 12.57 8.45 10.63
CA THR A 76 13.73 8.56 11.52
C THR A 76 13.85 7.30 12.36
N ILE A 77 15.03 6.71 12.42
CA ILE A 77 15.31 5.50 13.21
C ILE A 77 16.60 5.63 14.01
N LEU A 78 16.76 4.79 15.02
CA LEU A 78 18.01 4.63 15.75
C LEU A 78 18.79 3.43 15.20
N VAL A 79 20.11 3.58 15.07
CA VAL A 79 21.01 2.49 14.69
C VAL A 79 21.03 1.45 15.82
N PRO A 80 20.63 0.19 15.56
CA PRO A 80 20.72 -0.88 16.54
C PRO A 80 22.18 -1.32 16.74
N SER A 81 22.41 -2.17 17.74
CA SER A 81 23.71 -2.83 17.94
C SER A 81 24.14 -3.73 16.76
N ALA A 82 23.17 -4.23 15.98
CA ALA A 82 23.42 -5.07 14.82
C ALA A 82 24.02 -4.28 13.63
N THR A 83 25.03 -4.85 12.99
CA THR A 83 25.66 -4.29 11.77
C THR A 83 24.83 -4.48 10.50
N ASN A 84 23.81 -5.34 10.54
CA ASN A 84 22.90 -5.59 9.43
C ASN A 84 21.47 -5.55 9.94
N PHE A 85 20.63 -4.68 9.37
CA PHE A 85 19.22 -4.60 9.73
C PHE A 85 18.35 -4.13 8.57
N GLN A 86 17.04 -4.31 8.72
CA GLN A 86 16.05 -3.95 7.72
C GLN A 86 15.09 -2.90 8.27
N VAL A 87 14.71 -1.95 7.42
CA VAL A 87 13.70 -0.92 7.69
C VAL A 87 12.64 -0.99 6.61
N THR A 88 11.38 -0.90 7.03
CA THR A 88 10.26 -0.71 6.12
C THR A 88 9.90 0.77 6.02
N MET A 89 9.56 1.27 4.83
CA MET A 89 9.01 2.61 4.64
C MET A 89 7.57 2.53 4.16
N ASP A 90 6.76 3.47 4.63
CA ASP A 90 5.36 3.61 4.26
C ASP A 90 5.26 4.60 3.10
N MET A 91 4.47 4.28 2.09
CA MET A 91 4.26 5.17 0.95
C MET A 91 3.47 6.40 1.40
N LEU A 92 3.81 7.59 0.92
CA LEU A 92 3.04 8.80 1.24
C LEU A 92 1.57 8.56 0.88
N GLU A 93 0.67 8.74 1.84
CA GLU A 93 -0.78 8.71 1.59
C GLU A 93 -1.15 9.61 0.42
N ASN A 94 -0.41 10.71 0.21
CA ASN A 94 -0.61 11.68 -0.87
C ASN A 94 -0.23 11.19 -2.28
N LYS A 95 0.53 10.10 -2.40
CA LYS A 95 0.69 9.36 -3.67
C LYS A 95 -0.33 8.24 -3.84
N LEU A 96 -0.95 7.81 -2.74
CA LEU A 96 -2.21 7.05 -2.79
C LEU A 96 -3.42 7.98 -3.03
N LEU A 97 -3.27 9.30 -2.83
CA LEU A 97 -4.30 10.29 -3.14
C LEU A 97 -4.46 10.39 -4.66
N PHE A 98 -5.59 9.82 -5.08
CA PHE A 98 -6.46 10.31 -6.14
C PHE A 98 -5.73 10.93 -7.34
N GLN A 99 -5.25 10.08 -8.24
CA GLN A 99 -4.99 10.56 -9.59
C GLN A 99 -6.33 10.87 -10.27
N PRO A 100 -6.43 11.96 -11.06
CA PRO A 100 -7.64 12.37 -11.79
C PRO A 100 -8.16 11.34 -12.83
N GLU A 101 -7.61 10.13 -12.85
CA GLU A 101 -8.08 8.99 -13.64
C GLU A 101 -8.93 8.00 -12.85
N MET A 102 -8.95 8.03 -11.51
CA MET A 102 -9.88 7.19 -10.73
C MET A 102 -11.34 7.58 -11.02
N ASP A 103 -11.62 8.86 -11.27
CA ASP A 103 -12.93 9.29 -11.72
C ASP A 103 -13.31 8.68 -13.08
N LYS A 104 -12.37 8.60 -14.01
CA LYS A 104 -12.59 7.96 -15.33
C LYS A 104 -12.77 6.45 -15.17
N PHE A 105 -12.00 5.82 -14.29
CA PHE A 105 -12.13 4.42 -13.92
C PHE A 105 -13.54 4.13 -13.38
N TYR A 106 -13.96 4.83 -12.32
CA TYR A 106 -15.30 4.64 -11.75
C TYR A 106 -16.41 5.02 -12.73
N ALA A 107 -16.24 6.08 -13.51
CA ALA A 107 -17.21 6.47 -14.55
C ALA A 107 -17.34 5.39 -15.63
N HIS A 108 -16.23 4.76 -16.05
CA HIS A 108 -16.22 3.66 -17.00
C HIS A 108 -16.99 2.46 -16.48
N PHE A 109 -16.73 2.05 -15.24
CA PHE A 109 -17.50 0.97 -14.62
C PHE A 109 -18.97 1.31 -14.51
N ARG A 110 -19.34 2.48 -13.98
CA ARG A 110 -20.75 2.92 -13.89
C ARG A 110 -21.43 2.96 -15.27
N LYS A 111 -20.70 3.36 -16.31
CA LYS A 111 -21.23 3.46 -17.67
C LYS A 111 -21.40 2.11 -18.35
N ASN A 112 -20.52 1.16 -18.13
CA ASN A 112 -20.45 -0.07 -18.93
C ASN A 112 -20.88 -1.33 -18.18
N LEU A 113 -20.75 -1.35 -16.85
CA LEU A 113 -21.19 -2.48 -16.04
C LEU A 113 -22.73 -2.53 -16.02
N ARG A 114 -23.28 -3.73 -16.21
CA ARG A 114 -24.72 -3.97 -16.22
C ARG A 114 -25.11 -4.98 -15.17
N TYR A 115 -26.27 -4.76 -14.57
CA TYR A 115 -26.94 -5.74 -13.73
C TYR A 115 -27.30 -6.97 -14.59
N PRO A 116 -26.83 -8.18 -14.27
CA PRO A 116 -27.15 -9.38 -15.02
C PRO A 116 -28.63 -9.69 -15.00
N THR A 117 -29.14 -10.08 -16.17
CA THR A 117 -30.56 -10.27 -16.43
C THR A 117 -31.22 -11.30 -15.50
N LEU A 118 -30.52 -12.40 -15.18
CA LEU A 118 -31.07 -13.47 -14.36
C LEU A 118 -31.28 -13.06 -12.88
N PRO A 119 -30.23 -12.60 -12.14
CA PRO A 119 -30.39 -11.98 -10.84
C PRO A 119 -31.41 -10.84 -10.81
N LEU A 120 -31.40 -9.96 -11.81
CA LEU A 120 -32.35 -8.85 -11.90
C LEU A 120 -33.81 -9.35 -11.98
N ARG A 121 -34.11 -10.29 -12.88
CA ARG A 121 -35.46 -10.88 -13.02
C ARG A 121 -35.92 -11.62 -11.77
N LYS A 122 -34.99 -12.20 -11.02
CA LYS A 122 -35.28 -12.92 -9.77
C LYS A 122 -35.28 -12.02 -8.54
N ASN A 123 -35.10 -10.71 -8.70
CA ASN A 123 -35.00 -9.74 -7.61
C ASN A 123 -33.88 -10.07 -6.61
N ILE A 124 -32.76 -10.59 -7.09
CA ILE A 124 -31.60 -10.98 -6.27
C ILE A 124 -30.61 -9.82 -6.27
N GLU A 125 -30.39 -9.22 -5.10
CA GLU A 125 -29.28 -8.31 -4.83
C GLU A 125 -28.01 -9.14 -4.59
N SER A 126 -26.85 -8.62 -4.99
CA SER A 126 -25.60 -9.36 -4.86
C SER A 126 -24.42 -8.44 -4.63
N TYR A 127 -23.36 -9.01 -4.07
CA TYR A 127 -22.07 -8.37 -3.99
C TYR A 127 -21.03 -9.27 -4.65
N MET A 128 -19.98 -8.64 -5.15
CA MET A 128 -18.78 -9.33 -5.59
C MET A 128 -17.57 -8.49 -5.27
N ILE A 129 -16.42 -9.13 -5.13
CA ILE A 129 -15.14 -8.46 -5.03
C ILE A 129 -14.25 -8.97 -6.14
N ILE A 130 -13.65 -8.02 -6.86
CA ILE A 130 -12.66 -8.29 -7.89
C ILE A 130 -11.30 -7.98 -7.32
N LEU A 131 -10.45 -8.99 -7.21
CA LEU A 131 -9.03 -8.81 -7.03
C LEU A 131 -8.38 -8.68 -8.39
N PHE A 132 -7.60 -7.63 -8.59
CA PHE A 132 -6.81 -7.46 -9.79
C PHE A 132 -5.45 -6.87 -9.47
N ARG A 133 -4.46 -7.22 -10.26
CA ARG A 133 -3.11 -6.67 -10.20
C ARG A 133 -2.91 -5.67 -11.32
N VAL A 134 -2.19 -4.59 -11.04
CA VAL A 134 -1.70 -3.68 -12.08
C VAL A 134 -0.38 -4.21 -12.63
N GLY A 135 -0.31 -4.42 -13.94
CA GLY A 135 0.89 -4.86 -14.65
C GLY A 135 1.91 -3.73 -14.84
N GLU A 136 3.09 -4.08 -15.34
CA GLU A 136 4.18 -3.11 -15.60
C GLU A 136 3.80 -2.05 -16.61
N SER A 137 2.89 -2.36 -17.53
CA SER A 137 2.39 -1.40 -18.52
C SER A 137 1.22 -0.55 -18.00
N GLY A 138 0.80 -0.77 -16.75
CA GLY A 138 -0.38 -0.17 -16.13
C GLY A 138 -1.70 -0.86 -16.53
N ASP A 139 -1.64 -1.95 -17.27
CA ASP A 139 -2.80 -2.80 -17.56
C ASP A 139 -3.30 -3.49 -16.29
N SER A 140 -4.56 -3.91 -16.28
CA SER A 140 -5.15 -4.60 -15.13
C SER A 140 -5.37 -6.08 -15.44
N GLN A 141 -4.79 -6.94 -14.62
CA GLN A 141 -4.98 -8.38 -14.68
C GLN A 141 -5.87 -8.84 -13.52
N ILE A 142 -7.05 -9.35 -13.84
CA ILE A 142 -7.94 -9.95 -12.84
C ILE A 142 -7.25 -11.20 -12.26
N LEU A 143 -7.12 -11.25 -10.93
CA LEU A 143 -6.57 -12.38 -10.20
C LEU A 143 -7.69 -13.30 -9.71
N GLU A 144 -8.71 -12.71 -9.09
CA GLU A 144 -9.79 -13.46 -8.46
C GLU A 144 -11.09 -12.66 -8.51
N VAL A 145 -12.20 -13.40 -8.56
CA VAL A 145 -13.54 -12.84 -8.38
C VAL A 145 -14.27 -13.67 -7.34
N THR A 146 -14.63 -13.04 -6.23
CA THR A 146 -15.34 -13.66 -5.10
C THR A 146 -16.70 -13.01 -4.91
N GLY A 147 -17.60 -13.67 -4.17
CA GLY A 147 -18.93 -13.17 -3.84
C GLY A 147 -20.08 -13.96 -4.48
N GLU A 148 -21.29 -13.53 -4.15
CA GLU A 148 -22.52 -14.23 -4.49
C GLU A 148 -22.96 -13.97 -5.93
N ASN A 149 -23.49 -15.02 -6.58
CA ASN A 149 -24.05 -14.94 -7.93
C ASN A 149 -23.07 -14.43 -9.00
N LYS A 150 -21.75 -14.52 -8.77
CA LYS A 150 -20.70 -13.99 -9.65
C LYS A 150 -20.75 -14.50 -11.09
N ASP A 151 -21.29 -15.69 -11.34
CA ASP A 151 -21.27 -16.34 -12.66
C ASP A 151 -21.92 -15.50 -13.77
N GLY A 152 -23.01 -14.77 -13.46
CA GLY A 152 -23.66 -13.88 -14.43
C GLY A 152 -22.88 -12.60 -14.74
N PHE A 153 -21.80 -12.33 -14.01
CA PHE A 153 -20.97 -11.13 -14.12
C PHE A 153 -19.62 -11.40 -14.78
N LEU A 154 -19.09 -12.62 -14.63
CA LEU A 154 -17.77 -13.00 -15.15
C LEU A 154 -17.64 -12.74 -16.66
N GLU A 155 -18.73 -12.83 -17.42
CA GLU A 155 -18.74 -12.57 -18.87
C GLU A 155 -18.44 -11.10 -19.22
N GLN A 156 -18.77 -10.15 -18.35
CA GLN A 156 -18.58 -8.72 -18.61
C GLN A 156 -17.17 -8.24 -18.24
N LEU A 157 -16.52 -8.90 -17.28
CA LEU A 157 -15.28 -8.39 -16.68
C LEU A 157 -14.10 -8.29 -17.65
N PRO A 158 -13.80 -9.30 -18.50
CA PRO A 158 -12.67 -9.21 -19.42
C PRO A 158 -12.78 -7.99 -20.35
N ASN A 159 -13.97 -7.73 -20.88
CA ASN A 159 -14.23 -6.57 -21.75
C ASN A 159 -14.20 -5.25 -20.97
N LEU A 160 -14.70 -5.26 -19.74
CA LEU A 160 -14.72 -4.06 -18.90
C LEU A 160 -13.31 -3.59 -18.54
N PHE A 161 -12.45 -4.54 -18.17
CA PHE A 161 -11.05 -4.30 -17.81
C PHE A 161 -10.18 -4.00 -19.03
N SER A 162 -10.39 -4.66 -20.18
CA SER A 162 -9.62 -4.38 -21.40
C SER A 162 -9.95 -3.02 -22.04
N SER A 163 -11.11 -2.45 -21.72
CA SER A 163 -11.57 -1.16 -22.25
C SER A 163 -11.37 0.01 -21.29
N LEU A 164 -10.65 -0.17 -20.19
CA LEU A 164 -10.46 0.89 -19.19
C LEU A 164 -9.81 2.14 -19.83
N PRO A 165 -10.37 3.34 -19.56
CA PRO A 165 -9.85 4.58 -20.12
C PRO A 165 -8.54 4.96 -19.43
N GLY A 166 -7.43 4.59 -20.06
CA GLY A 166 -6.09 4.85 -19.53
C GLY A 166 -5.56 3.66 -18.73
N ASN A 167 -4.30 3.33 -18.98
CA ASN A 167 -3.57 2.40 -18.13
C ASN A 167 -3.43 3.05 -16.75
N TRP A 168 -3.52 2.24 -15.70
CA TRP A 168 -3.13 2.69 -14.37
C TRP A 168 -1.74 3.32 -14.44
N ASN A 169 -1.51 4.31 -13.58
CA ASN A 169 -0.16 4.82 -13.42
C ASN A 169 0.79 3.65 -13.13
N THR A 170 1.89 3.55 -13.88
CA THR A 170 2.86 2.46 -13.73
C THR A 170 3.53 2.44 -12.36
N ALA A 171 3.43 3.53 -11.57
CA ALA A 171 3.77 3.53 -10.14
C ALA A 171 2.92 2.55 -9.30
N TYR A 172 1.77 2.12 -9.79
CA TYR A 172 0.95 1.06 -9.19
C TYR A 172 1.32 -0.35 -9.68
N SER A 173 2.28 -0.49 -10.59
CA SER A 173 2.73 -1.80 -11.09
C SER A 173 3.07 -2.78 -9.95
N GLY A 174 2.66 -4.02 -10.12
CA GLY A 174 2.82 -5.11 -9.15
C GLY A 174 1.80 -5.09 -8.01
N ARG A 175 1.05 -3.99 -7.82
CA ARG A 175 0.08 -3.86 -6.74
C ARG A 175 -1.21 -4.59 -7.04
N THR A 176 -1.80 -5.14 -6.00
CA THR A 176 -3.07 -5.84 -5.98
C THR A 176 -4.13 -4.97 -5.35
N PHE A 177 -5.23 -4.76 -6.06
CA PHE A 177 -6.36 -3.97 -5.62
C PHE A 177 -7.58 -4.87 -5.44
N ALA A 178 -8.37 -4.57 -4.42
CA ALA A 178 -9.69 -5.14 -4.21
C ALA A 178 -10.76 -4.12 -4.60
N LEU A 179 -11.62 -4.46 -5.56
CA LEU A 179 -12.74 -3.63 -6.01
C LEU A 179 -14.06 -4.27 -5.64
N PRO A 180 -14.77 -3.72 -4.63
CA PRO A 180 -16.13 -4.15 -4.32
C PRO A 180 -17.10 -3.67 -5.40
N ILE A 181 -18.02 -4.54 -5.78
CA ILE A 181 -19.15 -4.21 -6.65
C ILE A 181 -20.42 -4.69 -5.97
N VAL A 182 -21.39 -3.79 -5.88
CA VAL A 182 -22.67 -4.00 -5.21
C VAL A 182 -23.80 -3.81 -6.19
N PHE A 183 -24.61 -4.84 -6.37
CA PHE A 183 -25.83 -4.84 -7.17
C PHE A 183 -27.02 -4.70 -6.24
N ARG A 184 -27.70 -3.57 -6.31
CA ARG A 184 -28.84 -3.26 -5.44
C ARG A 184 -30.02 -2.74 -6.22
N LYS A 185 -31.22 -2.84 -5.63
CA LYS A 185 -32.41 -2.17 -6.15
C LYS A 185 -32.41 -0.69 -5.78
N HIS A 186 -33.22 0.11 -6.48
CA HIS A 186 -33.39 1.53 -6.18
C HIS A 186 -33.89 1.79 -4.75
N ASN A 187 -34.66 0.84 -4.18
CA ASN A 187 -35.17 0.83 -2.81
C ASN A 187 -34.60 -0.32 -1.95
N GLY A 188 -33.46 -0.89 -2.37
CA GLY A 188 -32.79 -1.99 -1.68
C GLY A 188 -32.23 -1.59 -0.31
N LYS A 189 -32.00 -2.57 0.56
CA LYS A 189 -31.25 -2.33 1.80
C LYS A 189 -29.80 -2.01 1.45
N GLU A 190 -29.12 -1.24 2.29
CA GLU A 190 -27.68 -1.06 2.18
C GLU A 190 -27.00 -2.42 2.36
N LEU A 191 -26.31 -2.88 1.31
CA LEU A 191 -25.48 -4.07 1.39
C LEU A 191 -24.09 -3.63 1.87
N ILE A 192 -23.66 -4.21 2.99
CA ILE A 192 -22.30 -4.07 3.48
C ILE A 192 -21.45 -5.02 2.64
N ALA A 193 -20.39 -4.49 2.01
CA ALA A 193 -19.43 -5.35 1.32
C ALA A 193 -18.85 -6.36 2.33
N PRO A 194 -18.71 -7.65 1.97
CA PRO A 194 -18.18 -8.64 2.89
C PRO A 194 -16.76 -8.26 3.32
N ILE A 195 -16.39 -8.66 4.52
CA ILE A 195 -15.00 -8.58 4.97
C ILE A 195 -14.20 -9.56 4.13
N LEU A 196 -13.15 -9.06 3.47
CA LEU A 196 -12.16 -9.87 2.74
C LEU A 196 -11.24 -10.57 3.74
N ASP A 197 -11.76 -11.56 4.45
CA ASP A 197 -10.98 -12.31 5.42
C ASP A 197 -10.02 -13.28 4.71
N GLY A 198 -8.73 -13.21 5.03
CA GLY A 198 -7.68 -14.05 4.46
C GLY A 198 -7.24 -13.72 3.02
N THR A 199 -7.70 -12.60 2.44
CA THR A 199 -7.29 -12.17 1.09
C THR A 199 -6.22 -11.08 1.17
N ASP A 200 -5.07 -11.29 0.53
CA ASP A 200 -3.97 -10.32 0.48
C ASP A 200 -4.19 -9.31 -0.67
N TYR A 201 -4.30 -8.03 -0.34
CA TYR A 201 -4.41 -6.93 -1.29
C TYR A 201 -3.75 -5.67 -0.72
N ASP A 202 -3.13 -4.86 -1.58
CA ASP A 202 -2.46 -3.63 -1.17
C ASP A 202 -3.45 -2.50 -0.87
N ARG A 203 -4.61 -2.48 -1.56
CA ARG A 203 -5.62 -1.44 -1.39
C ARG A 203 -7.04 -1.91 -1.68
N LEU A 204 -7.97 -1.58 -0.78
CA LEU A 204 -9.41 -1.64 -1.02
C LEU A 204 -9.88 -0.35 -1.70
N LEU A 205 -10.60 -0.49 -2.81
CA LEU A 205 -11.20 0.63 -3.56
C LEU A 205 -12.62 0.92 -3.09
N ASP A 206 -13.14 2.10 -3.47
CA ASP A 206 -14.52 2.45 -3.20
C ASP A 206 -15.48 1.51 -3.96
N PRO A 207 -16.61 1.13 -3.34
CA PRO A 207 -17.54 0.22 -3.98
C PRO A 207 -18.19 0.84 -5.22
N ILE A 208 -18.26 0.07 -6.30
CA ILE A 208 -19.10 0.39 -7.45
C ILE A 208 -20.50 -0.11 -7.18
N VAL A 209 -21.43 0.82 -7.05
CA VAL A 209 -22.85 0.50 -6.87
C VAL A 209 -23.55 0.52 -8.22
N VAL A 210 -24.08 -0.64 -8.62
CA VAL A 210 -24.90 -0.80 -9.83
C VAL A 210 -26.35 -0.97 -9.41
N THR A 211 -27.18 -0.01 -9.81
CA THR A 211 -28.62 -0.07 -9.58
C THR A 211 -29.33 -0.62 -10.80
N GLY A 212 -30.13 -1.67 -10.60
CA GLY A 212 -31.06 -2.16 -11.62
C GLY A 212 -32.21 -1.17 -11.79
N TYR A 213 -32.57 -0.89 -13.03
CA TYR A 213 -33.71 -0.02 -13.37
C TYR A 213 -35.00 -0.50 -12.69
N ASP A 214 -35.75 0.45 -12.14
CA ASP A 214 -37.06 0.25 -11.50
C ASP A 214 -38.14 0.10 -12.59
N PRO A 215 -38.91 -1.01 -12.62
CA PRO A 215 -39.94 -1.25 -13.64
C PRO A 215 -41.14 -0.28 -13.61
N SER A 216 -41.14 0.74 -12.75
CA SER A 216 -42.18 1.80 -12.70
C SER A 216 -41.98 2.96 -13.70
N ARG A 217 -41.03 2.87 -14.63
CA ARG A 217 -40.90 3.78 -15.79
C ARG A 217 -40.89 3.03 -17.12
#